data_AF-A0A6L7S6Z0-F1
#
_entry.id   AF-A0A6L7S6Z0-F1
#
_cell.length_a   1.000
_cell.length_b   1.000
_cell.length_c   1.000
_cell.angle_alpha   90.00
_cell.angle_beta   90.00
_cell.angle_gamma   90.00
#
_symmetry.space_group_name_H-M   'P 1'
#
loop_
_entity.id
_entity.type
_entity.pdbx_description
1 polymer ?
#
loop_
_entity_poly.entity_id
_entity_poly.type
_entity_poly.pdbx_seq_one_letter_code
_entity_poly.pdbx_strand_id
1 'polypeptide(L)'
;MSNGSFLHDLPAARALLSESARDGKTVCLVTGRRGTLARLHPAVKGVAGAQSSGALLVSFNNAAETSHGKEQGENAPVSETAAFEYGTALNALLAQGSGNSMRVGGDTVAFWADQPEAEPALEALLVGAESAAAESELRARVEAVAAGRMRADEILDPEARLFVLGLAPNSARLAVRYWHPGTLRGFARAVTDFWSDCAIQPSPFVKDGLDVYPKPRVLLHDLAARRDAKNVPDGLGGDLMRAILTGNRYPATLLSAVIGRIRIEGEPDYSEHGNVDGRRAAMLRAILRRNCKQEVPMALDERATDTAYLLGRLFGAYTYAERSCQVRGAGLRRKYIGAASARPARIFPVLMRGYENNLAALLQGGGLKSAAGVRADRAVASVLASLPGDGDLPATLPLEAQGRFFVGFYHQVSAFYAKAENAAQTLIDGEETEGEAG
;
A
#
# COMPACT_ATOMS: atom_id res chain seq x y z
N MET A 1 20.02 -0.33 -36.67
CA MET A 1 18.98 0.70 -36.82
C MET A 1 17.94 0.12 -37.77
N SER A 2 16.80 -0.35 -37.27
CA SER A 2 15.74 -0.85 -38.15
C SER A 2 15.16 0.32 -38.93
N ASN A 3 15.08 0.21 -40.26
CA ASN A 3 14.42 1.18 -41.14
C ASN A 3 13.12 1.68 -40.50
N GLY A 4 12.94 2.99 -40.37
CA GLY A 4 11.84 3.63 -39.65
C GLY A 4 10.46 3.48 -40.31
N SER A 5 10.10 2.28 -40.78
CA SER A 5 8.75 1.95 -41.23
C SER A 5 7.86 1.73 -40.02
N PHE A 6 6.71 2.41 -39.97
CA PHE A 6 5.71 2.15 -38.95
C PHE A 6 5.04 0.79 -39.21
N LEU A 7 4.52 0.14 -38.15
CA LEU A 7 3.87 -1.18 -38.26
C LEU A 7 2.72 -1.18 -39.30
N HIS A 8 2.02 -0.07 -39.45
CA HIS A 8 0.92 0.11 -40.41
C HIS A 8 1.37 0.29 -41.87
N ASP A 9 2.67 0.50 -42.12
CA ASP A 9 3.26 0.56 -43.46
C ASP A 9 3.68 -0.80 -44.01
N LEU A 10 3.69 -1.84 -43.16
CA LEU A 10 4.04 -3.19 -43.58
C LEU A 10 2.99 -3.71 -44.58
N PRO A 11 3.41 -4.31 -45.72
CA PRO A 11 2.47 -4.85 -46.72
C PRO A 11 1.44 -5.82 -46.15
N ALA A 12 1.83 -6.66 -45.18
CA ALA A 12 0.93 -7.57 -44.49
C ALA A 12 -0.11 -6.84 -43.63
N ALA A 13 0.30 -5.77 -42.94
CA ALA A 13 -0.62 -4.94 -42.15
C ALA A 13 -1.58 -4.16 -43.07
N ARG A 14 -1.07 -3.59 -44.17
CA ARG A 14 -1.91 -2.94 -45.19
C ARG A 14 -2.88 -3.91 -45.82
N ALA A 15 -2.46 -5.14 -46.13
CA ALA A 15 -3.35 -6.18 -46.66
C ALA A 15 -4.50 -6.47 -45.69
N LEU A 16 -4.22 -6.67 -44.40
CA LEU A 16 -5.22 -6.86 -43.35
C LEU A 16 -6.14 -5.64 -43.15
N LEU A 17 -5.60 -4.42 -43.26
CA LEU A 17 -6.36 -3.18 -43.13
C LEU A 17 -7.21 -2.87 -44.39
N SER A 18 -6.76 -3.32 -45.55
CA SER A 18 -7.40 -3.11 -46.87
C SER A 18 -8.42 -4.19 -47.22
N GLU A 19 -8.45 -5.31 -46.49
CA GLU A 19 -9.51 -6.30 -46.63
C GLU A 19 -10.83 -5.70 -46.13
N SER A 20 -11.64 -5.21 -47.07
CA SER A 20 -13.05 -4.93 -46.83
C SER A 20 -13.78 -6.20 -46.40
N ALA A 21 -14.81 -6.04 -45.57
CA ALA A 21 -15.62 -7.15 -45.07
C ALA A 21 -16.12 -8.01 -46.24
N ARG A 22 -15.67 -9.27 -46.32
CA ARG A 22 -16.21 -10.25 -47.27
C ARG A 22 -17.51 -10.78 -46.67
N ASP A 23 -18.61 -10.70 -47.40
CA ASP A 23 -19.97 -11.08 -46.93
C ASP A 23 -20.41 -10.41 -45.61
N GLY A 24 -20.02 -9.15 -45.39
CA GLY A 24 -20.35 -8.44 -44.14
C GLY A 24 -19.63 -8.99 -42.89
N LYS A 25 -18.69 -9.93 -43.05
CA LYS A 25 -17.89 -10.50 -41.96
C LYS A 25 -16.51 -9.85 -41.92
N THR A 26 -16.17 -9.33 -40.75
CA THR A 26 -14.85 -8.76 -40.45
C THR A 26 -14.08 -9.67 -39.50
N VAL A 27 -12.77 -9.49 -39.43
CA VAL A 27 -11.92 -10.20 -38.47
C VAL A 27 -12.18 -9.64 -37.08
N CYS A 28 -12.58 -10.51 -36.14
CA CYS A 28 -12.74 -10.15 -34.73
C CYS A 28 -11.36 -9.97 -34.08
N LEU A 29 -11.11 -8.82 -33.46
CA LEU A 29 -9.85 -8.49 -32.78
C LEU A 29 -9.57 -9.39 -31.56
N VAL A 30 -10.61 -9.99 -30.97
CA VAL A 30 -10.44 -10.88 -29.80
C VAL A 30 -10.07 -12.30 -30.22
N THR A 31 -10.78 -12.85 -31.22
CA THR A 31 -10.65 -14.28 -31.58
C THR A 31 -9.78 -14.52 -32.81
N GLY A 32 -9.48 -13.48 -33.59
CA GLY A 32 -8.81 -13.59 -34.89
C GLY A 32 -9.67 -14.25 -35.98
N ARG A 33 -10.91 -14.65 -35.68
CA ARG A 33 -11.83 -15.33 -36.61
C ARG A 33 -12.75 -14.32 -37.29
N ARG A 34 -13.15 -14.60 -38.53
CA ARG A 34 -14.15 -13.80 -39.25
C ARG A 34 -15.55 -14.06 -38.68
N GLY A 35 -16.33 -13.01 -38.46
CA GLY A 35 -17.70 -13.12 -37.96
C GLY A 35 -18.51 -11.83 -38.11
N THR A 36 -19.79 -11.90 -37.73
CA THR A 36 -20.68 -10.75 -37.65
C THR A 36 -20.21 -9.82 -36.54
N LEU A 37 -20.10 -8.53 -36.86
CA LEU A 37 -19.58 -7.52 -35.96
C LEU A 37 -20.64 -7.08 -34.93
N ALA A 38 -20.24 -6.98 -33.67
CA ALA A 38 -21.05 -6.33 -32.65
C ALA A 38 -21.07 -4.82 -32.90
N ARG A 39 -22.22 -4.29 -33.36
CA ARG A 39 -22.38 -2.84 -33.54
C ARG A 39 -22.25 -2.09 -32.20
N LEU A 40 -22.90 -2.60 -31.17
CA LEU A 40 -22.85 -2.10 -29.80
C LEU A 40 -22.39 -3.23 -28.87
N HIS A 41 -21.47 -2.91 -27.98
CA HIS A 41 -20.95 -3.85 -27.00
C HIS A 41 -21.88 -3.92 -25.78
N PRO A 42 -21.87 -5.03 -25.02
CA PRO A 42 -22.69 -5.16 -23.82
C PRO A 42 -22.25 -4.22 -22.71
N ALA A 43 -23.22 -3.73 -21.93
CA ALA A 43 -22.99 -3.00 -20.71
C ALA A 43 -22.50 -3.93 -19.60
N VAL A 44 -21.44 -3.52 -18.91
CA VAL A 44 -20.89 -4.19 -17.74
C VAL A 44 -21.38 -3.47 -16.49
N LYS A 45 -22.08 -4.21 -15.63
CA LYS A 45 -22.65 -3.75 -14.36
C LYS A 45 -21.71 -4.13 -13.20
N GLY A 46 -21.98 -3.61 -12.00
CA GLY A 46 -21.22 -3.95 -10.79
C GLY A 46 -19.88 -3.22 -10.61
N VAL A 47 -19.46 -2.39 -11.56
CA VAL A 47 -18.31 -1.49 -11.37
C VAL A 47 -18.72 -0.29 -10.52
N ALA A 48 -18.10 -0.10 -9.36
CA ALA A 48 -18.49 0.99 -8.47
C ALA A 48 -18.11 2.35 -9.08
N GLY A 49 -19.00 3.33 -8.93
CA GLY A 49 -18.88 4.65 -9.55
C GLY A 49 -19.28 4.70 -11.03
N ALA A 50 -19.60 3.56 -11.65
CA ALA A 50 -20.24 3.52 -12.98
C ALA A 50 -21.76 3.74 -12.88
N GLN A 51 -22.42 3.96 -14.02
CA GLN A 51 -23.87 4.09 -14.09
C GLN A 51 -24.57 2.79 -13.66
N SER A 52 -25.76 2.89 -13.06
CA SER A 52 -26.54 1.73 -12.61
C SER A 52 -26.98 0.82 -13.76
N SER A 53 -27.18 1.38 -14.95
CA SER A 53 -27.40 0.65 -16.21
C SER A 53 -26.16 -0.12 -16.71
N GLY A 54 -25.00 0.10 -16.10
CA GLY A 54 -23.70 -0.40 -16.53
C GLY A 54 -22.95 0.61 -17.40
N ALA A 55 -21.67 0.32 -17.63
CA ALA A 55 -20.79 1.07 -18.51
C ALA A 55 -20.15 0.15 -19.56
N LEU A 56 -19.64 0.73 -20.65
CA LEU A 56 -19.15 -0.03 -21.79
C LEU A 56 -17.62 -0.18 -21.72
N LEU A 57 -17.11 -1.39 -21.94
CA LEU A 57 -15.67 -1.61 -22.09
C LEU A 57 -15.15 -1.03 -23.40
N VAL A 58 -15.95 -1.15 -24.46
CA VAL A 58 -15.67 -0.64 -25.80
C VAL A 58 -16.91 0.13 -26.24
N SER A 59 -16.75 1.41 -26.56
CA SER A 59 -17.84 2.21 -27.13
C SER A 59 -17.27 3.34 -27.96
N PHE A 60 -18.02 3.76 -28.97
CA PHE A 60 -17.74 4.94 -29.79
C PHE A 60 -19.07 5.65 -30.04
N ASN A 61 -19.14 6.94 -29.71
CA ASN A 61 -20.40 7.68 -29.67
C ASN A 61 -20.30 9.12 -30.17
N ASN A 62 -19.16 9.54 -30.72
CA ASN A 62 -18.98 10.89 -31.26
C ASN A 62 -18.41 10.87 -32.68
N ALA A 63 -18.61 11.98 -33.41
CA ALA A 63 -18.15 12.11 -34.80
C ALA A 63 -16.62 12.16 -34.95
N ALA A 64 -15.88 12.49 -33.89
CA ALA A 64 -14.42 12.45 -33.93
C ALA A 64 -13.89 11.01 -34.05
N GLU A 65 -14.69 10.02 -33.69
CA GLU A 65 -14.37 8.60 -33.77
C GLU A 65 -14.72 7.97 -35.11
N THR A 66 -15.20 8.72 -36.13
CA THR A 66 -15.62 8.14 -37.43
C THR A 66 -14.59 8.24 -38.55
N SER A 67 -13.31 8.28 -38.18
CA SER A 67 -12.21 8.29 -39.14
C SER A 67 -12.25 7.07 -40.06
N HIS A 68 -11.86 7.24 -41.32
CA HIS A 68 -11.90 6.18 -42.35
C HIS A 68 -13.30 5.61 -42.67
N GLY A 69 -14.37 6.36 -42.37
CA GLY A 69 -15.74 5.98 -42.69
C GLY A 69 -16.30 4.86 -41.81
N LYS A 70 -15.64 4.56 -40.68
CA LYS A 70 -16.08 3.56 -39.71
C LYS A 70 -17.00 4.18 -38.69
N GLU A 71 -18.02 3.46 -38.26
CA GLU A 71 -18.92 3.91 -37.20
C GLU A 71 -19.08 2.90 -36.07
N GLN A 72 -19.20 3.39 -34.83
CA GLN A 72 -19.50 2.58 -33.64
C GLN A 72 -18.55 1.38 -33.50
N GLY A 73 -19.06 0.15 -33.39
CA GLY A 73 -18.27 -1.08 -33.25
C GLY A 73 -17.29 -1.35 -34.39
N GLU A 74 -17.42 -0.69 -35.55
CA GLU A 74 -16.46 -0.84 -36.66
C GLU A 74 -15.07 -0.28 -36.31
N ASN A 75 -15.01 0.65 -35.35
CA ASN A 75 -13.76 1.23 -34.86
C ASN A 75 -12.94 0.27 -34.00
N ALA A 76 -13.56 -0.77 -33.43
CA ALA A 76 -12.87 -1.83 -32.70
C ALA A 76 -13.55 -3.17 -33.00
N PRO A 77 -13.27 -3.79 -34.17
CA PRO A 77 -14.08 -4.88 -34.65
C PRO A 77 -14.04 -6.11 -33.73
N VAL A 78 -15.14 -6.40 -33.04
CA VAL A 78 -15.32 -7.60 -32.19
C VAL A 78 -16.59 -8.32 -32.62
N SER A 79 -16.53 -9.64 -32.75
CA SER A 79 -17.71 -10.42 -33.16
C SER A 79 -18.81 -10.38 -32.11
N GLU A 80 -20.07 -10.49 -32.53
CA GLU A 80 -21.24 -10.57 -31.64
C GLU A 80 -21.08 -11.66 -30.58
N THR A 81 -20.58 -12.84 -30.97
CA THR A 81 -20.29 -13.96 -30.07
C THR A 81 -19.27 -13.58 -29.01
N ALA A 82 -18.12 -13.03 -29.40
CA ALA A 82 -17.08 -12.65 -28.44
C ALA A 82 -17.55 -11.53 -27.52
N ALA A 83 -18.31 -10.57 -28.06
CA ALA A 83 -18.91 -9.49 -27.30
C ALA A 83 -19.86 -10.03 -26.22
N PHE A 84 -20.77 -10.93 -26.60
CA PHE A 84 -21.69 -11.58 -25.69
C PHE A 84 -20.98 -12.40 -24.62
N GLU A 85 -19.97 -13.20 -24.99
CA GLU A 85 -19.20 -14.04 -24.07
C GLU A 85 -18.48 -13.22 -22.98
N TYR A 86 -17.65 -12.24 -23.37
CA TYR A 86 -16.93 -11.46 -22.35
C TYR A 86 -17.90 -10.60 -21.53
N GLY A 87 -18.99 -10.10 -22.13
CA GLY A 87 -19.98 -9.30 -21.43
C GLY A 87 -20.73 -10.11 -20.37
N THR A 88 -21.05 -11.36 -20.70
CA THR A 88 -21.70 -12.31 -19.78
C THR A 88 -20.74 -12.69 -18.65
N ALA A 89 -19.49 -13.04 -18.98
CA ALA A 89 -18.46 -13.42 -18.02
C ALA A 89 -18.19 -12.29 -17.02
N LEU A 90 -17.96 -11.05 -17.49
CA LEU A 90 -17.71 -9.91 -16.60
C LEU A 90 -18.90 -9.60 -15.71
N ASN A 91 -20.13 -9.64 -16.22
CA ASN A 91 -21.32 -9.41 -15.40
C ASN A 91 -21.52 -10.50 -14.34
N ALA A 92 -21.15 -11.75 -14.63
CA ALA A 92 -21.18 -12.84 -13.65
C ALA A 92 -20.13 -12.63 -12.55
N LEU A 93 -18.88 -12.33 -12.91
CA LEU A 93 -17.79 -12.08 -11.96
C LEU A 93 -18.08 -10.87 -11.06
N LEU A 94 -18.72 -9.83 -11.59
CA LEU A 94 -19.05 -8.59 -10.89
C LEU A 94 -20.43 -8.59 -10.21
N ALA A 95 -21.17 -9.70 -10.32
CA ALA A 95 -22.47 -9.82 -9.67
C ALA A 95 -22.32 -9.73 -8.15
N GLN A 96 -23.31 -9.14 -7.49
CA GLN A 96 -23.33 -9.10 -6.03
C GLN A 96 -23.37 -10.53 -5.47
N GLY A 97 -22.43 -10.85 -4.58
CA GLY A 97 -22.31 -12.18 -3.98
C GLY A 97 -21.60 -13.22 -4.86
N SER A 98 -20.96 -12.81 -5.97
CA SER A 98 -20.19 -13.73 -6.81
C SER A 98 -18.99 -14.37 -6.10
N GLY A 99 -18.38 -13.68 -5.13
CA GLY A 99 -17.10 -14.08 -4.53
C GLY A 99 -15.88 -13.80 -5.43
N ASN A 100 -16.08 -13.38 -6.68
CA ASN A 100 -15.02 -13.17 -7.68
C ASN A 100 -14.69 -11.68 -7.93
N SER A 101 -15.12 -10.79 -7.03
CA SER A 101 -14.81 -9.37 -7.15
C SER A 101 -14.67 -8.65 -5.82
N MET A 102 -13.88 -7.56 -5.81
CA MET A 102 -13.65 -6.76 -4.62
C MET A 102 -13.31 -5.29 -4.94
N ARG A 103 -13.13 -4.49 -3.89
CA ARG A 103 -12.78 -3.06 -3.97
C ARG A 103 -11.38 -2.79 -3.44
N VAL A 104 -10.56 -2.12 -4.26
CA VAL A 104 -9.22 -1.66 -3.87
C VAL A 104 -9.09 -0.17 -4.20
N GLY A 105 -9.19 0.67 -3.17
CA GLY A 105 -9.32 2.12 -3.35
C GLY A 105 -10.56 2.48 -4.18
N GLY A 106 -10.35 3.23 -5.26
CA GLY A 106 -11.40 3.61 -6.21
C GLY A 106 -11.79 2.54 -7.25
N ASP A 107 -11.02 1.46 -7.36
CA ASP A 107 -11.16 0.50 -8.46
C ASP A 107 -11.96 -0.76 -8.04
N THR A 108 -12.69 -1.34 -9.00
CA THR A 108 -13.33 -2.66 -8.88
C THR A 108 -12.41 -3.70 -9.48
N VAL A 109 -12.09 -4.74 -8.72
CA VAL A 109 -11.18 -5.81 -9.12
C VAL A 109 -11.99 -7.08 -9.33
N ALA A 110 -11.97 -7.64 -10.53
CA ALA A 110 -12.49 -8.97 -10.83
C ALA A 110 -11.35 -9.97 -10.90
N PHE A 111 -11.60 -11.21 -10.48
CA PHE A 111 -10.61 -12.27 -10.51
C PHE A 111 -11.21 -13.65 -10.74
N TRP A 112 -10.46 -14.54 -11.38
CA TRP A 112 -10.86 -15.93 -11.66
C TRP A 112 -9.64 -16.81 -11.88
N ALA A 113 -9.86 -18.13 -11.92
CA ALA A 113 -8.83 -19.12 -12.20
C ALA A 113 -9.20 -19.99 -13.40
N ASP A 114 -8.23 -20.65 -14.02
CA ASP A 114 -8.49 -21.74 -14.97
C ASP A 114 -8.88 -23.05 -14.27
N GLN A 115 -8.49 -23.22 -13.01
CA GLN A 115 -8.88 -24.29 -12.11
C GLN A 115 -9.74 -23.70 -10.98
N PRO A 116 -11.07 -23.97 -10.93
CA PRO A 116 -11.98 -23.38 -9.94
C PRO A 116 -11.54 -23.57 -8.47
N GLU A 117 -10.83 -24.65 -8.18
CA GLU A 117 -10.32 -24.99 -6.85
C GLU A 117 -9.30 -23.95 -6.34
N ALA A 118 -8.67 -23.18 -7.23
CA ALA A 118 -7.70 -22.15 -6.89
C ALA A 118 -8.34 -20.78 -6.58
N GLU A 119 -9.62 -20.57 -6.91
CA GLU A 119 -10.28 -19.28 -6.68
C GLU A 119 -10.40 -18.89 -5.19
N PRO A 120 -10.75 -19.80 -4.26
CA PRO A 120 -10.77 -19.46 -2.84
C PRO A 120 -9.41 -19.05 -2.30
N ALA A 121 -8.32 -19.63 -2.82
CA ALA A 121 -6.97 -19.24 -2.46
C ALA A 121 -6.64 -17.82 -2.97
N LEU A 122 -7.09 -17.48 -4.18
CA LEU A 122 -6.94 -16.13 -4.73
C LEU A 122 -7.78 -15.09 -3.97
N GLU A 123 -9.04 -15.41 -3.63
CA GLU A 123 -9.89 -14.55 -2.81
C GLU A 123 -9.21 -14.28 -1.45
N ALA A 124 -8.78 -15.34 -0.77
CA ALA A 124 -8.09 -15.24 0.50
C ALA A 124 -6.81 -14.38 0.40
N LEU A 125 -6.02 -14.55 -0.65
CA LEU A 125 -4.82 -13.74 -0.94
C LEU A 125 -5.13 -12.24 -1.07
N LEU A 126 -6.26 -11.87 -1.68
CA LEU A 126 -6.60 -10.49 -2.00
C LEU A 126 -7.41 -9.79 -0.89
N VAL A 127 -8.37 -10.50 -0.29
CA VAL A 127 -9.31 -9.99 0.71
C VAL A 127 -8.77 -10.15 2.13
N GLY A 128 -8.14 -11.29 2.39
CA GLY A 128 -7.71 -11.76 3.70
C GLY A 128 -8.82 -12.48 4.48
N ALA A 129 -8.47 -12.92 5.70
CA ALA A 129 -9.38 -13.70 6.55
C ALA A 129 -10.09 -12.83 7.61
N GLU A 130 -11.12 -13.39 8.25
CA GLU A 130 -12.00 -12.67 9.18
C GLU A 130 -11.42 -12.55 10.61
N SER A 131 -10.66 -13.55 11.05
CA SER A 131 -10.04 -13.59 12.39
C SER A 131 -8.51 -13.51 12.32
N ALA A 132 -7.87 -13.04 13.40
CA ALA A 132 -6.41 -12.94 13.47
C ALA A 132 -5.73 -14.33 13.33
N ALA A 133 -6.33 -15.37 13.92
CA ALA A 133 -5.83 -16.75 13.80
C ALA A 133 -5.89 -17.24 12.34
N ALA A 134 -7.02 -17.03 11.65
CA ALA A 134 -7.16 -17.40 10.26
C ALA A 134 -6.24 -16.59 9.33
N GLU A 135 -5.99 -15.31 9.66
CA GLU A 135 -5.00 -14.49 8.93
C GLU A 135 -3.57 -15.03 9.10
N SER A 136 -3.19 -15.43 10.30
CA SER A 136 -1.87 -16.02 10.57
C SER A 136 -1.69 -17.36 9.84
N GLU A 137 -2.70 -18.23 9.86
CA GLU A 137 -2.68 -19.49 9.11
C GLU A 137 -2.59 -19.26 7.60
N LEU A 138 -3.39 -18.34 7.08
CA LEU A 138 -3.34 -17.94 5.67
C LEU A 138 -1.97 -17.40 5.29
N ARG A 139 -1.36 -16.56 6.13
CA ARG A 139 0.00 -16.06 5.92
C ARG A 139 1.00 -17.19 5.74
N ALA A 140 1.01 -18.14 6.68
CA ALA A 140 1.92 -19.29 6.65
C ALA A 140 1.71 -20.13 5.38
N ARG A 141 0.44 -20.33 4.98
CA ARG A 141 0.08 -21.04 3.75
C ARG A 141 0.61 -20.33 2.50
N VAL A 142 0.42 -19.01 2.41
CA VAL A 142 0.89 -18.21 1.27
C VAL A 142 2.41 -18.21 1.18
N GLU A 143 3.11 -18.10 2.30
CA GLU A 143 4.58 -18.23 2.36
C GLU A 143 5.05 -19.62 1.92
N ALA A 144 4.32 -20.69 2.27
CA ALA A 144 4.61 -22.05 1.81
C ALA A 144 4.44 -22.18 0.29
N VAL A 145 3.33 -21.68 -0.27
CA VAL A 145 3.07 -21.67 -1.72
C VAL A 145 4.15 -20.89 -2.46
N ALA A 146 4.51 -19.69 -1.99
CA ALA A 146 5.55 -18.85 -2.58
C ALA A 146 6.92 -19.55 -2.61
N ALA A 147 7.25 -20.27 -1.53
CA ALA A 147 8.48 -21.04 -1.37
C ALA A 147 8.46 -22.41 -2.08
N GLY A 148 7.33 -22.82 -2.66
CA GLY A 148 7.17 -24.15 -3.27
C GLY A 148 7.15 -25.30 -2.26
N ARG A 149 6.77 -25.02 -1.01
CA ARG A 149 6.70 -25.97 0.12
C ARG A 149 5.24 -26.32 0.48
N MET A 150 4.37 -26.40 -0.53
CA MET A 150 2.97 -26.79 -0.33
C MET A 150 2.87 -28.17 0.31
N ARG A 151 1.86 -28.38 1.14
CA ARG A 151 1.70 -29.67 1.80
C ARG A 151 1.23 -30.70 0.76
N ALA A 152 1.66 -31.95 0.91
CA ALA A 152 1.37 -33.01 -0.06
C ALA A 152 -0.12 -33.37 -0.16
N ASP A 153 -0.91 -33.00 0.84
CA ASP A 153 -2.37 -33.16 0.91
C ASP A 153 -3.15 -31.99 0.30
N GLU A 154 -2.49 -30.92 -0.15
CA GLU A 154 -3.16 -29.81 -0.83
C GLU A 154 -3.45 -30.16 -2.30
N ILE A 155 -4.73 -30.10 -2.67
CA ILE A 155 -5.23 -30.34 -4.03
C ILE A 155 -4.86 -29.17 -4.98
N LEU A 156 -4.36 -28.06 -4.46
CA LEU A 156 -4.05 -26.86 -5.22
C LEU A 156 -2.79 -27.04 -6.07
N ASP A 157 -2.94 -26.89 -7.39
CA ASP A 157 -1.81 -26.79 -8.30
C ASP A 157 -1.14 -25.41 -8.18
N PRO A 158 0.14 -25.31 -7.76
CA PRO A 158 0.87 -24.04 -7.69
C PRO A 158 0.99 -23.33 -9.06
N GLU A 159 0.84 -24.06 -10.16
CA GLU A 159 0.92 -23.54 -11.52
C GLU A 159 -0.47 -23.25 -12.13
N ALA A 160 -1.56 -23.45 -11.38
CA ALA A 160 -2.91 -23.01 -11.77
C ALA A 160 -2.89 -21.53 -12.16
N ARG A 161 -3.50 -21.20 -13.31
CA ARG A 161 -3.48 -19.85 -13.85
C ARG A 161 -4.55 -19.01 -13.19
N LEU A 162 -4.12 -17.89 -12.68
CA LEU A 162 -4.95 -16.90 -12.03
C LEU A 162 -4.97 -15.63 -12.89
N PHE A 163 -6.12 -14.97 -12.88
CA PHE A 163 -6.37 -13.78 -13.68
C PHE A 163 -6.96 -12.70 -12.80
N VAL A 164 -6.34 -11.52 -12.81
CA VAL A 164 -6.84 -10.36 -12.07
C VAL A 164 -7.00 -9.17 -13.01
N LEU A 165 -8.19 -8.57 -12.98
CA LEU A 165 -8.60 -7.45 -13.82
C LEU A 165 -9.05 -6.27 -12.96
N GLY A 166 -8.33 -5.15 -13.03
CA GLY A 166 -8.71 -3.89 -12.38
C GLY A 166 -9.50 -2.98 -13.31
N LEU A 167 -10.72 -2.61 -12.90
CA LEU A 167 -11.64 -1.75 -13.63
C LEU A 167 -11.91 -0.46 -12.87
N ALA A 168 -11.83 0.67 -13.58
CA ALA A 168 -12.22 1.98 -13.05
C ALA A 168 -13.36 2.58 -13.90
N PRO A 169 -14.29 3.31 -13.27
CA PRO A 169 -15.28 4.07 -14.02
C PRO A 169 -14.62 5.26 -14.75
N ASN A 170 -15.03 5.52 -15.98
CA ASN A 170 -14.64 6.71 -16.75
C ASN A 170 -15.84 7.24 -17.54
N SER A 171 -16.72 7.98 -16.85
CA SER A 171 -17.99 8.51 -17.40
C SER A 171 -18.83 7.44 -18.10
N ALA A 172 -18.70 7.30 -19.42
CA ALA A 172 -19.45 6.35 -20.25
C ALA A 172 -18.68 5.04 -20.57
N ARG A 173 -17.39 4.98 -20.24
CA ARG A 173 -16.49 3.84 -20.53
C ARG A 173 -15.87 3.28 -19.26
N LEU A 174 -15.53 2.00 -19.31
CA LEU A 174 -14.69 1.37 -18.29
C LEU A 174 -13.23 1.48 -18.72
N ALA A 175 -12.37 1.90 -17.79
CA ALA A 175 -10.93 1.88 -17.99
C ALA A 175 -10.35 0.60 -17.37
N VAL A 176 -9.61 -0.17 -18.17
CA VAL A 176 -8.79 -1.28 -17.66
C VAL A 176 -7.51 -0.67 -17.06
N ARG A 177 -7.43 -0.63 -15.73
CA ARG A 177 -6.28 -0.07 -15.00
C ARG A 177 -5.09 -1.01 -15.00
N TYR A 178 -5.36 -2.30 -14.86
CA TYR A 178 -4.36 -3.36 -14.93
C TYR A 178 -5.01 -4.68 -15.30
N TRP A 179 -4.24 -5.51 -15.99
CA TRP A 179 -4.55 -6.88 -16.36
C TRP A 179 -3.35 -7.73 -15.99
N HIS A 180 -3.55 -8.73 -15.14
CA HIS A 180 -2.47 -9.56 -14.63
C HIS A 180 -2.83 -11.05 -14.66
N PRO A 181 -2.49 -11.75 -15.76
CA PRO A 181 -2.45 -13.20 -15.78
C PRO A 181 -1.16 -13.69 -15.09
N GLY A 182 -1.27 -14.71 -14.25
CA GLY A 182 -0.13 -15.30 -13.53
C GLY A 182 -0.45 -16.71 -13.04
N THR A 183 0.44 -17.28 -12.23
CA THR A 183 0.20 -18.57 -11.55
C THR A 183 -0.02 -18.37 -10.07
N LEU A 184 -0.71 -19.29 -9.39
CA LEU A 184 -0.91 -19.23 -7.94
C LEU A 184 0.40 -18.99 -7.17
N ARG A 185 1.47 -19.70 -7.54
CA ARG A 185 2.81 -19.46 -6.98
C ARG A 185 3.35 -18.06 -7.28
N GLY A 186 3.15 -17.56 -8.50
CA GLY A 186 3.56 -16.22 -8.90
C GLY A 186 2.87 -15.13 -8.06
N PHE A 187 1.54 -15.26 -7.88
CA PHE A 187 0.76 -14.37 -7.02
C PHE A 187 1.22 -14.44 -5.56
N ALA A 188 1.41 -15.65 -5.02
CA ALA A 188 1.90 -15.83 -3.66
C ALA A 188 3.26 -15.14 -3.46
N ARG A 189 4.21 -15.30 -4.39
CA ARG A 189 5.52 -14.62 -4.35
C ARG A 189 5.39 -13.10 -4.36
N ALA A 190 4.59 -12.56 -5.28
CA ALA A 190 4.37 -11.12 -5.39
C ALA A 190 3.82 -10.52 -4.10
N VAL A 191 2.88 -11.23 -3.44
CA VAL A 191 2.30 -10.84 -2.17
C VAL A 191 3.30 -10.96 -1.02
N THR A 192 4.07 -12.05 -0.93
CA THR A 192 5.10 -12.21 0.11
C THR A 192 6.24 -11.20 -0.03
N ASP A 193 6.61 -10.83 -1.26
CA ASP A 193 7.60 -9.78 -1.52
C ASP A 193 7.11 -8.42 -1.01
N PHE A 194 5.82 -8.13 -1.21
CA PHE A 194 5.19 -6.94 -0.64
C PHE A 194 5.17 -6.96 0.89
N TRP A 195 4.89 -8.11 1.51
CA TRP A 195 4.97 -8.26 2.96
C TRP A 195 6.38 -8.00 3.49
N SER A 196 7.39 -8.56 2.81
CA SER A 196 8.80 -8.36 3.13
C SER A 196 9.23 -6.89 3.02
N ASP A 197 8.73 -6.18 2.00
CA ASP A 197 9.02 -4.76 1.83
C ASP A 197 8.42 -3.89 2.93
N CYS A 198 7.20 -4.21 3.35
CA CYS A 198 6.52 -3.53 4.46
C CYS A 198 6.99 -4.01 5.84
N ALA A 199 7.89 -4.98 5.94
CA ALA A 199 8.41 -5.43 7.23
C ALA A 199 9.15 -4.29 7.94
N ILE A 200 8.85 -4.10 9.22
CA ILE A 200 9.49 -3.13 10.13
C ILE A 200 9.30 -3.64 11.57
N GLN A 201 10.20 -3.27 12.48
CA GLN A 201 10.17 -3.68 13.87
C GLN A 201 10.14 -2.48 14.83
N PRO A 202 9.24 -2.47 15.84
CA PRO A 202 8.18 -3.46 16.08
C PRO A 202 7.18 -3.55 14.92
N SER A 203 6.52 -4.70 14.75
CA SER A 203 5.51 -4.87 13.71
C SER A 203 4.28 -4.01 14.01
N PRO A 204 3.79 -3.20 13.06
CA PRO A 204 2.50 -2.50 13.20
C PRO A 204 1.32 -3.35 12.74
N PHE A 205 1.59 -4.54 12.23
CA PHE A 205 0.60 -5.48 11.70
C PHE A 205 0.36 -6.57 12.75
N VAL A 206 -0.24 -6.17 13.87
CA VAL A 206 -0.60 -7.07 14.97
C VAL A 206 -2.08 -6.89 15.26
N LYS A 207 -2.80 -8.01 15.41
CA LYS A 207 -4.21 -8.06 15.79
C LYS A 207 -4.40 -9.17 16.81
N ASP A 208 -5.04 -8.87 17.94
CA ASP A 208 -5.27 -9.84 19.03
C ASP A 208 -3.99 -10.57 19.49
N GLY A 209 -2.85 -9.85 19.51
CA GLY A 209 -1.54 -10.41 19.88
C GLY A 209 -0.86 -11.28 18.82
N LEU A 210 -1.50 -11.48 17.66
CA LEU A 210 -0.96 -12.27 16.54
C LEU A 210 -0.47 -11.37 15.42
N ASP A 211 0.65 -11.76 14.82
CA ASP A 211 1.15 -11.14 13.59
C ASP A 211 0.18 -11.38 12.44
N VAL A 212 -0.27 -10.28 11.86
CA VAL A 212 -1.01 -10.25 10.61
C VAL A 212 -0.12 -9.66 9.51
N TYR A 213 -0.60 -9.64 8.27
CA TYR A 213 0.15 -9.14 7.13
C TYR A 213 -0.39 -7.78 6.64
N PRO A 214 0.44 -6.97 5.96
CA PRO A 214 -0.01 -5.72 5.38
C PRO A 214 -1.06 -5.96 4.29
N LYS A 215 -2.22 -5.32 4.45
CA LYS A 215 -3.31 -5.34 3.46
C LYS A 215 -3.30 -4.03 2.66
N PRO A 216 -3.24 -4.06 1.32
CA PRO A 216 -3.22 -2.85 0.49
C PRO A 216 -4.39 -1.90 0.79
N ARG A 217 -5.58 -2.46 1.03
CA ARG A 217 -6.78 -1.68 1.40
C ARG A 217 -6.59 -0.88 2.69
N VAL A 218 -6.03 -1.50 3.73
CA VAL A 218 -5.79 -0.85 5.04
C VAL A 218 -4.75 0.26 4.89
N LEU A 219 -3.69 0.00 4.14
CA LEU A 219 -2.65 0.99 3.89
C LEU A 219 -3.17 2.18 3.08
N LEU A 220 -4.00 1.96 2.07
CA LEU A 220 -4.64 3.05 1.31
C LEU A 220 -5.61 3.86 2.19
N HIS A 221 -6.35 3.19 3.07
CA HIS A 221 -7.24 3.82 4.04
C HIS A 221 -6.47 4.76 4.99
N ASP A 222 -5.26 4.37 5.42
CA ASP A 222 -4.39 5.23 6.21
C ASP A 222 -3.90 6.48 5.46
N LEU A 223 -3.99 6.52 4.13
CA LEU A 223 -3.65 7.70 3.31
C LEU A 223 -4.85 8.62 3.08
N ALA A 224 -6.06 8.10 3.17
CA ALA A 224 -7.28 8.83 2.89
C ALA A 224 -7.63 9.85 3.99
N ALA A 225 -8.20 10.99 3.58
CA ALA A 225 -8.74 11.96 4.52
C ALA A 225 -9.91 11.34 5.31
N ARG A 226 -9.87 11.47 6.65
CA ARG A 226 -10.78 10.78 7.59
C ARG A 226 -10.84 9.26 7.40
N ARG A 227 -9.86 8.72 6.68
CA ARG A 227 -9.80 7.35 6.21
C ARG A 227 -11.02 6.91 5.40
N ASP A 228 -11.78 7.81 4.79
CA ASP A 228 -12.84 7.36 3.89
C ASP A 228 -12.23 6.82 2.58
N ALA A 229 -12.59 5.61 2.16
CA ALA A 229 -12.10 5.01 0.92
C ALA A 229 -12.35 5.91 -0.32
N LYS A 230 -13.37 6.77 -0.29
CA LYS A 230 -13.66 7.76 -1.34
C LYS A 230 -12.62 8.87 -1.45
N ASN A 231 -11.83 9.08 -0.39
CA ASN A 231 -10.78 10.09 -0.31
C ASN A 231 -9.39 9.52 -0.61
N VAL A 232 -9.29 8.26 -1.03
CA VAL A 232 -8.04 7.71 -1.58
C VAL A 232 -7.76 8.43 -2.90
N PRO A 233 -6.55 8.97 -3.13
CA PRO A 233 -6.22 9.64 -4.38
C PRO A 233 -6.52 8.78 -5.61
N ASP A 234 -7.12 9.38 -6.62
CA ASP A 234 -7.52 8.70 -7.85
C ASP A 234 -6.34 7.96 -8.50
N GLY A 235 -6.58 6.71 -8.88
CA GLY A 235 -5.57 5.85 -9.51
C GLY A 235 -4.54 5.23 -8.55
N LEU A 236 -4.35 5.78 -7.34
CA LEU A 236 -3.33 5.27 -6.41
C LEU A 236 -3.59 3.82 -5.99
N GLY A 237 -4.86 3.45 -5.82
CA GLY A 237 -5.26 2.09 -5.47
C GLY A 237 -4.85 1.05 -6.52
N GLY A 238 -5.26 1.26 -7.77
CA GLY A 238 -4.89 0.36 -8.86
C GLY A 238 -3.40 0.39 -9.19
N ASP A 239 -2.75 1.55 -9.12
CA ASP A 239 -1.30 1.64 -9.36
C ASP A 239 -0.50 0.90 -8.27
N LEU A 240 -0.92 0.99 -7.01
CA LEU A 240 -0.33 0.19 -5.92
C LEU A 240 -0.56 -1.30 -6.14
N MET A 241 -1.78 -1.70 -6.48
CA MET A 241 -2.09 -3.12 -6.72
C MET A 241 -1.27 -3.69 -7.88
N ARG A 242 -1.17 -2.94 -8.99
CA ARG A 242 -0.32 -3.30 -10.12
C ARG A 242 1.14 -3.46 -9.69
N ALA A 243 1.68 -2.54 -8.89
CA ALA A 243 3.06 -2.62 -8.41
C ALA A 243 3.30 -3.85 -7.52
N ILE A 244 2.33 -4.21 -6.67
CA ILE A 244 2.39 -5.42 -5.85
C ILE A 244 2.42 -6.66 -6.74
N LEU A 245 1.40 -6.83 -7.58
CA LEU A 245 1.23 -8.04 -8.41
C LEU A 245 2.36 -8.26 -9.42
N THR A 246 2.89 -7.17 -9.99
CA THR A 246 3.96 -7.27 -11.00
C THR A 246 5.37 -7.24 -10.41
N GLY A 247 5.52 -7.04 -9.09
CA GLY A 247 6.83 -6.85 -8.45
C GLY A 247 7.57 -5.56 -8.85
N ASN A 248 6.93 -4.68 -9.61
CA ASN A 248 7.52 -3.43 -10.08
C ASN A 248 7.62 -2.37 -8.98
N ARG A 249 8.24 -1.23 -9.32
CA ARG A 249 8.33 -0.05 -8.45
C ARG A 249 6.94 0.40 -7.99
N TYR A 250 6.82 0.80 -6.73
CA TYR A 250 5.62 1.43 -6.21
C TYR A 250 5.33 2.76 -6.92
N PRO A 251 4.08 3.23 -6.94
CA PRO A 251 3.71 4.49 -7.60
C PRO A 251 4.52 5.66 -7.03
N ALA A 252 5.06 6.52 -7.90
CA ALA A 252 5.87 7.66 -7.46
C ALA A 252 5.11 8.61 -6.51
N THR A 253 3.79 8.70 -6.67
CA THR A 253 2.88 9.48 -5.84
C THR A 253 2.66 8.90 -4.44
N LEU A 254 3.04 7.64 -4.19
CA LEU A 254 2.81 6.99 -2.90
C LEU A 254 3.62 7.65 -1.77
N LEU A 255 4.87 8.02 -2.06
CA LEU A 255 5.76 8.64 -1.07
C LEU A 255 5.21 10.00 -0.60
N SER A 256 4.81 10.85 -1.56
CA SER A 256 4.25 12.17 -1.26
C SER A 256 2.89 12.06 -0.57
N ALA A 257 2.07 11.06 -0.93
CA ALA A 257 0.79 10.81 -0.26
C ALA A 257 0.98 10.43 1.21
N VAL A 258 1.91 9.50 1.53
CA VAL A 258 2.20 9.10 2.92
C VAL A 258 2.70 10.29 3.73
N ILE A 259 3.72 10.99 3.24
CA ILE A 259 4.32 12.14 3.95
C ILE A 259 3.29 13.26 4.12
N GLY A 260 2.54 13.59 3.06
CA GLY A 260 1.49 14.60 3.11
C GLY A 260 0.44 14.27 4.17
N ARG A 261 0.04 13.01 4.27
CA ARG A 261 -0.95 12.58 5.25
C ARG A 261 -0.46 12.67 6.69
N ILE A 262 0.78 12.27 6.95
CA ILE A 262 1.42 12.41 8.28
C ILE A 262 1.45 13.88 8.70
N ARG A 263 1.81 14.78 7.78
CA ARG A 263 1.91 16.22 8.05
C ARG A 263 0.58 16.87 8.42
N ILE A 264 -0.46 16.57 7.66
CA ILE A 264 -1.76 17.20 7.86
C ILE A 264 -2.44 16.66 9.12
N GLU A 265 -2.26 15.37 9.42
CA GLU A 265 -2.83 14.77 10.61
C GLU A 265 -2.04 15.11 11.89
N GLY A 266 -0.71 15.09 11.81
CA GLY A 266 0.19 15.31 12.93
C GLY A 266 0.21 14.12 13.89
N GLU A 267 -0.93 13.81 14.51
CA GLU A 267 -1.09 12.80 15.55
C GLU A 267 -2.44 12.07 15.37
N PRO A 268 -2.43 10.79 14.95
CA PRO A 268 -3.66 10.01 14.76
C PRO A 268 -4.26 9.53 16.09
N ASP A 269 -5.55 9.22 16.08
CA ASP A 269 -6.20 8.55 17.21
C ASP A 269 -5.87 7.04 17.19
N TYR A 270 -5.01 6.60 18.10
CA TYR A 270 -4.56 5.21 18.18
C TYR A 270 -5.65 4.26 18.70
N SER A 271 -6.61 4.77 19.48
CA SER A 271 -7.69 3.95 20.02
C SER A 271 -8.65 3.54 18.92
N GLU A 272 -8.89 4.43 17.97
CA GLU A 272 -9.79 4.20 16.84
C GLU A 272 -9.06 3.54 15.66
N HIS A 273 -7.81 3.93 15.37
CA HIS A 273 -7.13 3.56 14.11
C HIS A 273 -5.94 2.61 14.29
N GLY A 274 -5.62 2.22 15.53
CA GLY A 274 -4.48 1.36 15.84
C GLY A 274 -3.12 1.98 15.49
N ASN A 275 -2.12 1.14 15.18
CA ASN A 275 -0.74 1.60 14.92
C ASN A 275 -0.53 2.20 13.51
N VAL A 276 -1.27 3.27 13.19
CA VAL A 276 -1.18 3.98 11.89
C VAL A 276 0.23 4.47 11.60
N ASP A 277 0.95 4.97 12.61
CA ASP A 277 2.31 5.50 12.43
C ASP A 277 3.26 4.40 11.96
N GLY A 278 3.19 3.22 12.56
CA GLY A 278 4.00 2.10 12.14
C GLY A 278 3.61 1.59 10.76
N ARG A 279 2.32 1.53 10.43
CA ARG A 279 1.87 1.15 9.08
C ARG A 279 2.36 2.14 8.02
N ARG A 280 2.37 3.44 8.30
CA ARG A 280 2.96 4.46 7.42
C ARG A 280 4.48 4.36 7.35
N ALA A 281 5.16 4.09 8.47
CA ALA A 281 6.61 3.87 8.49
C ALA A 281 7.00 2.63 7.65
N ALA A 282 6.22 1.55 7.74
CA ALA A 282 6.34 0.36 6.89
C ALA A 282 6.21 0.71 5.40
N MET A 283 5.22 1.53 5.02
CA MET A 283 5.08 2.00 3.63
C MET A 283 6.28 2.83 3.17
N LEU A 284 6.77 3.76 4.00
CA LEU A 284 7.94 4.57 3.68
C LEU A 284 9.18 3.70 3.50
N ARG A 285 9.41 2.75 4.41
CA ARG A 285 10.50 1.77 4.30
C ARG A 285 10.40 0.95 3.02
N ALA A 286 9.21 0.43 2.69
CA ALA A 286 8.95 -0.32 1.47
C ALA A 286 9.32 0.49 0.21
N ILE A 287 8.90 1.75 0.15
CA ILE A 287 9.17 2.65 -0.98
C ILE A 287 10.68 2.94 -1.09
N LEU A 288 11.34 3.32 0.00
CA LEU A 288 12.76 3.65 0.00
C LEU A 288 13.61 2.44 -0.40
N ARG A 289 13.25 1.24 0.06
CA ARG A 289 13.91 -0.01 -0.33
C ARG A 289 13.69 -0.35 -1.80
N ARG A 290 12.42 -0.45 -2.24
CA ARG A 290 12.09 -0.95 -3.59
C ARG A 290 12.41 0.07 -4.68
N ASN A 291 12.01 1.33 -4.48
CA ASN A 291 12.15 2.39 -5.49
C ASN A 291 13.50 3.10 -5.41
N CYS A 292 13.98 3.41 -4.21
CA CYS A 292 15.21 4.20 -4.06
C CYS A 292 16.46 3.34 -3.87
N LYS A 293 16.31 2.00 -3.71
CA LYS A 293 17.41 1.06 -3.43
C LYS A 293 18.25 1.46 -2.22
N GLN A 294 17.57 2.02 -1.21
CA GLN A 294 18.21 2.48 0.01
C GLN A 294 18.09 1.43 1.10
N GLU A 295 19.16 1.29 1.87
CA GLU A 295 19.11 0.54 3.11
C GLU A 295 18.44 1.40 4.18
N VAL A 296 17.32 0.90 4.69
CA VAL A 296 16.59 1.50 5.80
C VAL A 296 16.52 0.45 6.90
N PRO A 297 16.95 0.77 8.13
CA PRO A 297 16.98 -0.19 9.23
C PRO A 297 15.65 -0.93 9.41
N MET A 298 15.71 -2.21 9.77
CA MET A 298 14.52 -3.02 10.07
C MET A 298 13.93 -2.65 11.45
N ALA A 299 14.80 -2.37 12.41
CA ALA A 299 14.46 -2.00 13.78
C ALA A 299 15.23 -0.72 14.18
N LEU A 300 15.07 -0.27 15.42
CA LEU A 300 15.87 0.82 15.96
C LEU A 300 17.38 0.50 15.85
N ASP A 301 18.04 1.21 14.94
CA ASP A 301 19.49 1.22 14.84
C ASP A 301 20.08 2.43 15.58
N GLU A 302 20.74 2.16 16.71
CA GLU A 302 21.41 3.19 17.52
C GLU A 302 22.72 3.69 16.89
N ARG A 303 23.30 2.91 15.97
CA ARG A 303 24.58 3.20 15.28
C ARG A 303 24.40 3.88 13.92
N ALA A 304 23.16 4.17 13.54
CA ALA A 304 22.85 4.84 12.28
C ALA A 304 23.54 6.21 12.19
N THR A 305 24.05 6.55 11.00
CA THR A 305 24.72 7.83 10.71
C THR A 305 23.94 8.72 9.74
N ASP A 306 22.83 8.22 9.18
CA ASP A 306 21.95 9.01 8.30
C ASP A 306 21.29 10.16 9.08
N THR A 307 21.59 11.39 8.67
CA THR A 307 21.11 12.61 9.34
C THR A 307 19.60 12.65 9.48
N ALA A 308 18.85 12.26 8.43
CA ALA A 308 17.40 12.33 8.49
C ALA A 308 16.81 11.32 9.47
N TYR A 309 17.31 10.08 9.47
CA TYR A 309 16.92 9.06 10.43
C TYR A 309 17.25 9.48 11.88
N LEU A 310 18.45 10.03 12.11
CA LEU A 310 18.86 10.57 13.40
C LEU A 310 17.94 11.71 13.86
N LEU A 311 17.59 12.65 12.98
CA LEU A 311 16.65 13.73 13.31
C LEU A 311 15.25 13.20 13.63
N GLY A 312 14.82 12.13 12.96
CA GLY A 312 13.61 11.39 13.31
C GLY A 312 13.64 10.86 14.74
N ARG A 313 14.75 10.19 15.11
CA ARG A 313 14.97 9.70 16.48
C ARG A 313 14.98 10.83 17.50
N LEU A 314 15.70 11.92 17.20
CA LEU A 314 15.76 13.10 18.07
C LEU A 314 14.38 13.70 18.31
N PHE A 315 13.58 13.86 17.25
CA PHE A 315 12.19 14.32 17.36
C PHE A 315 11.35 13.36 18.22
N GLY A 316 11.53 12.04 18.05
CA GLY A 316 10.90 11.03 18.88
C GLY A 316 11.20 11.22 20.37
N ALA A 317 12.47 11.43 20.74
CA ALA A 317 12.88 11.67 22.11
C ALA A 317 12.25 12.96 22.70
N TYR A 318 12.19 14.04 21.91
CA TYR A 318 11.52 15.28 22.33
C TYR A 318 10.02 15.09 22.55
N THR A 319 9.33 14.36 21.66
CA THR A 319 7.90 14.07 21.82
C THR A 319 7.63 13.20 23.04
N TYR A 320 8.50 12.22 23.32
CA TYR A 320 8.39 11.36 24.48
C TYR A 320 8.56 12.16 25.78
N ALA A 321 9.61 13.00 25.87
CA ALA A 321 9.85 13.86 27.02
C ALA A 321 8.67 14.82 27.29
N GLU A 322 8.12 15.46 26.25
CA GLU A 322 6.96 16.34 26.43
C GLU A 322 5.75 15.58 26.98
N ARG A 323 5.39 14.45 26.35
CA ARG A 323 4.24 13.64 26.79
C ARG A 323 4.41 13.11 28.22
N SER A 324 5.62 12.69 28.59
CA SER A 324 5.93 12.24 29.96
C SER A 324 5.90 13.38 30.98
N CYS A 325 6.20 14.61 30.57
CA CYS A 325 6.16 15.77 31.44
C CYS A 325 4.72 16.23 31.68
N GLN A 326 3.96 16.44 30.60
CA GLN A 326 2.58 16.91 30.64
C GLN A 326 1.84 16.59 29.35
N VAL A 327 0.63 16.04 29.46
CA VAL A 327 -0.28 15.87 28.32
C VAL A 327 -0.88 17.23 27.93
N ARG A 328 -0.71 17.64 26.67
CA ARG A 328 -1.20 18.92 26.13
C ARG A 328 -2.14 18.66 24.95
N GLY A 329 -3.22 19.44 24.83
CA GLY A 329 -4.22 19.27 23.74
C GLY A 329 -3.68 19.52 22.31
N ALA A 330 -2.60 20.28 22.16
CA ALA A 330 -1.85 20.38 20.90
C ALA A 330 -0.35 20.27 21.20
N GLY A 331 0.11 19.02 21.34
CA GLY A 331 1.51 18.68 21.64
C GLY A 331 2.48 19.05 20.52
N LEU A 332 3.76 18.99 20.85
CA LEU A 332 4.93 19.24 19.99
C LEU A 332 4.80 18.49 18.66
N ARG A 333 4.41 17.23 18.73
CA ARG A 333 4.20 16.37 17.55
C ARG A 333 3.25 17.02 16.55
N ARG A 334 2.01 17.30 16.97
CA ARG A 334 0.96 17.87 16.11
C ARG A 334 1.36 19.20 15.47
N LYS A 335 2.11 20.03 16.20
CA LYS A 335 2.54 21.36 15.74
C LYS A 335 3.73 21.32 14.79
N TYR A 336 4.71 20.47 15.07
CA TYR A 336 6.04 20.61 14.48
C TYR A 336 6.48 19.45 13.61
N ILE A 337 5.85 18.26 13.64
CA ILE A 337 6.38 17.09 12.91
C ILE A 337 6.52 17.34 11.40
N GLY A 338 5.59 18.09 10.81
CA GLY A 338 5.65 18.44 9.39
C GLY A 338 6.73 19.45 9.05
N ALA A 339 6.91 20.46 9.91
CA ALA A 339 7.96 21.47 9.72
C ALA A 339 9.36 20.92 10.05
N ALA A 340 9.48 20.09 11.09
CA ALA A 340 10.73 19.45 11.51
C ALA A 340 11.25 18.49 10.43
N SER A 341 10.38 17.68 9.83
CA SER A 341 10.77 16.82 8.71
C SER A 341 11.16 17.61 7.46
N ALA A 342 10.59 18.80 7.22
CA ALA A 342 10.88 19.58 6.02
C ALA A 342 12.11 20.51 6.17
N ARG A 343 12.25 21.18 7.32
CA ARG A 343 13.20 22.27 7.58
C ARG A 343 13.86 22.13 8.96
N PRO A 344 14.72 21.13 9.17
CA PRO A 344 15.29 20.83 10.49
C PRO A 344 16.01 22.01 11.14
N ALA A 345 16.90 22.69 10.43
CA ALA A 345 17.72 23.79 10.96
C ALA A 345 16.90 24.91 11.64
N ARG A 346 15.69 25.18 11.15
CA ARG A 346 14.83 26.22 11.74
C ARG A 346 14.05 25.74 12.97
N ILE A 347 13.71 24.45 13.01
CA ILE A 347 12.74 23.92 13.97
C ILE A 347 13.42 23.32 15.19
N PHE A 348 14.46 22.50 15.00
CA PHE A 348 15.12 21.77 16.09
C PHE A 348 15.71 22.67 17.19
N PRO A 349 16.32 23.85 16.91
CA PRO A 349 16.78 24.75 17.97
C PRO A 349 15.63 25.26 18.86
N VAL A 350 14.42 25.42 18.31
CA VAL A 350 13.23 25.80 19.08
C VAL A 350 12.75 24.63 19.94
N LEU A 351 12.77 23.41 19.39
CA LEU A 351 12.37 22.20 20.11
C LEU A 351 13.33 21.88 21.25
N MET A 352 14.63 22.08 21.07
CA MET A 352 15.66 21.82 22.08
C MET A 352 15.43 22.64 23.35
N ARG A 353 15.15 23.95 23.24
CA ARG A 353 14.80 24.79 24.40
C ARG A 353 13.54 24.31 25.12
N GLY A 354 12.53 23.88 24.36
CA GLY A 354 11.32 23.30 24.95
C GLY A 354 11.60 21.98 25.67
N TYR A 355 12.48 21.16 25.09
CA TYR A 355 12.92 19.90 25.67
C TYR A 355 13.71 20.10 26.97
N GLU A 356 14.66 21.04 27.04
CA GLU A 356 15.44 21.32 28.26
C GLU A 356 14.55 21.67 29.45
N ASN A 357 13.52 22.48 29.23
CA ASN A 357 12.54 22.83 30.26
C ASN A 357 11.74 21.60 30.73
N ASN A 358 11.29 20.75 29.80
CA ASN A 358 10.58 19.52 30.13
C ASN A 358 11.50 18.53 30.87
N LEU A 359 12.77 18.43 30.47
CA LEU A 359 13.75 17.57 31.11
C LEU A 359 13.99 17.99 32.56
N ALA A 360 14.21 19.29 32.83
CA ALA A 360 14.38 19.80 34.18
C ALA A 360 13.18 19.46 35.08
N ALA A 361 11.96 19.66 34.58
CA ALA A 361 10.73 19.32 35.29
C ALA A 361 10.58 17.80 35.52
N LEU A 362 10.94 16.96 34.55
CA LEU A 362 10.91 15.50 34.67
C LEU A 362 11.87 14.99 35.74
N LEU A 363 13.11 15.51 35.76
CA LEU A 363 14.14 15.11 36.71
C LEU A 363 13.76 15.51 38.15
N GLN A 364 13.10 16.67 38.32
CA GLN A 364 12.57 17.12 39.61
C GLN A 364 11.32 16.34 40.07
N GLY A 365 10.58 15.74 39.12
CA GLY A 365 9.30 15.07 39.39
C GLY A 365 9.39 13.73 40.14
N GLY A 366 10.59 13.16 40.30
CA GLY A 366 10.80 11.88 40.97
C GLY A 366 10.20 10.65 40.26
N GLY A 367 10.49 9.45 40.77
CA GLY A 367 9.89 8.19 40.31
C GLY A 367 9.89 7.96 38.79
N LEU A 368 8.73 7.57 38.24
CA LEU A 368 8.54 7.30 36.81
C LEU A 368 8.83 8.51 35.90
N LYS A 369 8.58 9.74 36.38
CA LYS A 369 8.87 10.97 35.63
C LYS A 369 10.37 11.19 35.48
N SER A 370 11.13 11.03 36.56
CA SER A 370 12.59 11.13 36.50
C SER A 370 13.19 10.05 35.61
N ALA A 371 12.70 8.80 35.71
CA ALA A 371 13.12 7.70 34.83
C ALA A 371 12.81 7.97 33.34
N ALA A 372 11.66 8.57 33.02
CA ALA A 372 11.34 9.00 31.66
C ALA A 372 12.29 10.10 31.16
N GLY A 373 12.61 11.08 32.02
CA GLY A 373 13.60 12.13 31.74
C GLY A 373 14.98 11.56 31.40
N VAL A 374 15.51 10.67 32.24
CA VAL A 374 16.81 9.99 32.02
C VAL A 374 16.82 9.19 30.72
N ARG A 375 15.73 8.48 30.39
CA ARG A 375 15.62 7.74 29.12
C ARG A 375 15.64 8.68 27.91
N ALA A 376 14.89 9.78 27.97
CA ALA A 376 14.86 10.77 26.89
C ALA A 376 16.24 11.42 26.71
N ASP A 377 16.87 11.84 27.79
CA ASP A 377 18.19 12.49 27.79
C ASP A 377 19.30 11.59 27.23
N ARG A 378 19.32 10.31 27.64
CA ARG A 378 20.24 9.34 27.05
C ARG A 378 20.06 9.21 25.53
N ALA A 379 18.82 9.18 25.06
CA ALA A 379 18.56 9.09 23.62
C ALA A 379 18.96 10.38 22.89
N VAL A 380 18.69 11.56 23.46
CA VAL A 380 19.11 12.86 22.91
C VAL A 380 20.62 12.95 22.83
N ALA A 381 21.33 12.68 23.92
CA ALA A 381 22.79 12.70 23.97
C ALA A 381 23.41 11.73 22.95
N SER A 382 22.88 10.50 22.86
CA SER A 382 23.33 9.51 21.88
C SER A 382 23.13 9.98 20.44
N VAL A 383 21.99 10.59 20.12
CA VAL A 383 21.72 11.06 18.76
C VAL A 383 22.59 12.27 18.41
N LEU A 384 22.73 13.23 19.32
CA LEU A 384 23.56 14.43 19.09
C LEU A 384 25.03 14.07 18.89
N ALA A 385 25.55 13.09 19.63
CA ALA A 385 26.92 12.60 19.46
C ALA A 385 27.17 11.93 18.10
N SER A 386 26.12 11.41 17.45
CA SER A 386 26.19 10.74 16.14
C SER A 386 25.84 11.65 14.96
N LEU A 387 25.39 12.89 15.19
CA LEU A 387 25.06 13.80 14.10
C LEU A 387 26.34 14.20 13.34
N PRO A 388 26.37 14.04 12.01
CA PRO A 388 27.53 14.43 11.20
C PRO A 388 27.65 15.96 11.10
N GLY A 389 28.86 16.44 10.75
CA GLY A 389 29.10 17.86 10.45
C GLY A 389 29.09 18.77 11.69
N ASP A 390 29.67 18.31 12.80
CA ASP A 390 29.82 19.08 14.05
C ASP A 390 28.50 19.63 14.63
N GLY A 391 27.36 19.01 14.27
CA GLY A 391 26.03 19.42 14.73
C GLY A 391 25.29 20.37 13.78
N ASP A 392 25.83 20.68 12.60
CA ASP A 392 25.14 21.51 11.60
C ASP A 392 23.89 20.80 11.05
N LEU A 393 22.74 21.42 11.31
CA LEU A 393 21.46 20.89 10.87
C LEU A 393 21.14 21.29 9.43
N PRO A 394 20.61 20.37 8.60
CA PRO A 394 20.28 20.68 7.21
C PRO A 394 19.12 21.70 7.13
N ALA A 395 19.25 22.65 6.19
CA ALA A 395 18.22 23.66 5.94
C ALA A 395 16.90 23.04 5.42
N THR A 396 17.01 22.00 4.59
CA THR A 396 15.88 21.25 4.03
C THR A 396 16.21 19.76 3.94
N LEU A 397 15.19 18.91 4.00
CA LEU A 397 15.31 17.48 3.67
C LEU A 397 14.52 17.17 2.39
N PRO A 398 15.10 16.43 1.42
CA PRO A 398 14.34 15.91 0.28
C PRO A 398 13.30 14.89 0.72
N LEU A 399 12.37 14.52 -0.18
CA LEU A 399 11.22 13.70 0.16
C LEU A 399 11.61 12.29 0.64
N GLU A 400 12.66 11.70 0.07
CA GLU A 400 13.19 10.40 0.49
C GLU A 400 13.79 10.48 1.91
N ALA A 401 14.53 11.55 2.19
CA ALA A 401 15.09 11.80 3.52
C ALA A 401 13.99 12.06 4.56
N GLN A 402 12.92 12.76 4.18
CA GLN A 402 11.72 12.88 5.02
C GLN A 402 11.12 11.50 5.33
N GLY A 403 11.13 10.58 4.37
CA GLY A 403 10.74 9.18 4.60
C GLY A 403 11.58 8.53 5.71
N ARG A 404 12.91 8.65 5.66
CA ARG A 404 13.82 8.12 6.70
C ARG A 404 13.62 8.77 8.06
N PHE A 405 13.33 10.07 8.08
CA PHE A 405 12.97 10.79 9.30
C PHE A 405 11.77 10.14 10.00
N PHE A 406 10.70 9.83 9.26
CA PHE A 406 9.52 9.20 9.88
C PHE A 406 9.78 7.76 10.32
N VAL A 407 10.64 7.01 9.62
CA VAL A 407 11.06 5.68 10.06
C VAL A 407 11.86 5.75 11.37
N GLY A 408 12.84 6.67 11.46
CA GLY A 408 13.61 6.88 12.69
C GLY A 408 12.76 7.37 13.86
N PHE A 409 11.77 8.24 13.58
CA PHE A 409 10.77 8.66 14.56
C PHE A 409 9.98 7.47 15.10
N TYR A 410 9.44 6.63 14.21
CA TYR A 410 8.68 5.43 14.61
C TYR A 410 9.52 4.50 15.48
N HIS A 411 10.72 4.11 15.02
CA HIS A 411 11.60 3.23 15.77
C HIS A 411 11.92 3.76 17.17
N GLN A 412 12.24 5.05 17.29
CA GLN A 412 12.60 5.63 18.58
C GLN A 412 11.41 5.68 19.54
N VAL A 413 10.24 6.10 19.06
CA VAL A 413 9.02 6.18 19.87
C VAL A 413 8.60 4.79 20.34
N SER A 414 8.57 3.81 19.44
CA SER A 414 8.24 2.43 19.77
C SER A 414 9.18 1.83 20.82
N ALA A 415 10.49 2.10 20.72
CA ALA A 415 11.46 1.62 21.70
C ALA A 415 11.26 2.18 23.12
N PHE A 416 10.74 3.41 23.25
CA PHE A 416 10.44 3.97 24.57
C PHE A 416 9.26 3.27 25.24
N TYR A 417 8.21 2.97 24.48
CA TYR A 417 6.99 2.36 25.01
C TYR A 417 7.12 0.85 25.23
N ALA A 418 7.83 0.12 24.37
CA ALA A 418 8.13 -1.30 24.61
C ALA A 418 8.90 -1.52 25.91
N LYS A 419 9.88 -0.66 26.22
CA LYS A 419 10.62 -0.71 27.50
C LYS A 419 9.75 -0.34 28.70
N ALA A 420 8.72 0.50 28.52
CA ALA A 420 7.81 0.88 29.60
C ALA A 420 6.84 -0.27 29.92
N GLU A 421 6.31 -0.95 28.90
CA GLU A 421 5.44 -2.13 29.05
C GLU A 421 6.19 -3.28 29.73
N ASN A 422 7.42 -3.59 29.28
CA ASN A 422 8.24 -4.62 29.92
C ASN A 422 8.51 -4.31 31.41
N ALA A 423 8.81 -3.05 31.74
CA ALA A 423 9.03 -2.64 33.12
C ALA A 423 7.77 -2.73 33.99
N ALA A 424 6.59 -2.43 33.42
CA ALA A 424 5.32 -2.59 34.11
C ALA A 424 4.99 -4.08 34.34
N GLN A 425 5.25 -4.94 33.35
CA GLN A 425 5.03 -6.38 33.47
C GLN A 425 5.94 -7.01 34.53
N THR A 426 7.23 -6.64 34.57
CA THR A 426 8.17 -7.14 35.59
C THR A 426 7.78 -6.72 37.02
N LEU A 427 7.12 -5.56 37.20
CA LEU A 427 6.61 -5.14 38.50
C LEU A 427 5.38 -5.97 38.92
N ILE A 428 4.48 -6.27 37.98
CA ILE A 428 3.30 -7.11 38.23
C ILE A 428 3.72 -8.54 38.59
N ASP A 429 4.64 -9.14 37.82
CA ASP A 429 5.13 -10.50 38.06
C ASP A 429 5.91 -10.61 39.38
N GLY A 430 6.57 -9.52 39.83
CA GLY A 430 7.29 -9.46 41.10
C GLY A 430 6.37 -9.39 42.33
N GLU A 431 5.25 -8.63 42.24
CA GLU A 431 4.26 -8.54 43.31
C GLU A 431 3.47 -9.85 43.49
N GLU A 432 3.22 -10.62 42.42
CA GLU A 432 2.59 -11.95 42.52
C GLU A 432 3.49 -12.98 43.22
N THR A 433 4.82 -12.89 43.05
CA THR A 433 5.75 -13.81 43.74
C THR A 433 5.98 -13.50 45.22
N GLU A 434 5.75 -12.26 45.67
CA GLU A 434 5.81 -11.91 47.10
C GLU A 434 4.50 -12.24 47.85
N GLY A 435 3.38 -12.41 47.13
CA GLY A 435 2.07 -12.77 47.69
C GLY A 435 1.87 -14.27 47.99
N GLU A 436 2.67 -15.17 47.40
CA GLU A 436 2.61 -16.62 47.65
C GLU A 436 3.58 -17.10 48.75
N ALA A 437 4.39 -16.21 49.32
CA ALA A 437 5.36 -16.51 50.38
C ALA A 437 4.95 -15.99 51.78
N GLY A 438 3.67 -15.68 52.00
CA GLY A 438 3.09 -15.17 53.25
C GLY A 438 2.34 -16.20 54.07
#